data_AF-A0A3D4PDF8-F1
#
_entry.id   AF-A0A3D4PDF8-F1
#
_cell.length_a   1.000
_cell.length_b   1.000
_cell.length_c   1.000
_cell.angle_alpha   90.00
_cell.angle_beta   90.00
_cell.angle_gamma   90.00
#
_symmetry.space_group_name_H-M   'P 1'
#
loop_
_entity.id
_entity.type
_entity.pdbx_description
1 polymer ?
#
loop_
_entity_poly.entity_id
_entity_poly.type
_entity_poly.pdbx_seq_one_letter_code
_entity_poly.pdbx_strand_id
1 'polypeptide(L)'
;MTSNSDLKNDYSNVKFPLGTDFISTGEKKIGCLIGDHAKTAIGTLFNTGSNIGVMSMVLPAGRLCPKHIPSFTRLWHGKLDDQVDFDASCQTANIAMSRRGQKLTESQIQLLRSICEQTAKEREQAINRP
;
A
#
# COMPACT_ATOMS: atom_id res chain seq x y z
N MET A 1 11.47 -5.17 11.30
CA MET A 1 10.75 -6.35 10.79
C MET A 1 9.36 -5.91 10.36
N THR A 2 8.95 -6.32 9.17
CA THR A 2 7.57 -6.21 8.66
C THR A 2 7.05 -7.63 8.53
N SER A 3 5.85 -7.91 9.04
CA SER A 3 5.27 -9.26 9.09
C SER A 3 3.93 -9.34 8.38
N ASN A 4 3.64 -10.48 7.78
CA ASN A 4 2.39 -10.75 7.08
C ASN A 4 1.93 -12.18 7.39
N SER A 5 0.66 -12.34 7.75
CA SER A 5 0.03 -13.67 7.79
C SER A 5 -0.37 -14.08 6.38
N ASP A 6 0.08 -15.23 5.88
CA ASP A 6 -0.27 -15.72 4.54
C ASP A 6 -1.42 -16.74 4.55
N LEU A 7 -1.93 -17.13 5.71
CA LEU A 7 -3.01 -18.10 5.88
C LEU A 7 -4.06 -17.54 6.86
N LYS A 8 -5.33 -17.68 6.50
CA LYS A 8 -6.43 -17.36 7.42
C LYS A 8 -6.55 -18.43 8.50
N ASN A 9 -6.81 -18.00 9.74
CA ASN A 9 -7.03 -18.90 10.86
C ASN A 9 -8.28 -19.81 10.71
N ASP A 10 -9.22 -19.42 9.84
CA ASP A 10 -10.44 -20.18 9.54
C ASP A 10 -10.29 -21.13 8.34
N TYR A 11 -9.11 -21.20 7.70
CA TYR A 11 -8.81 -22.03 6.52
C TYR A 11 -9.75 -21.83 5.31
N SER A 12 -10.59 -20.79 5.33
CA SER A 12 -11.45 -20.45 4.20
C SER A 12 -10.66 -19.70 3.12
N ASN A 13 -11.25 -19.58 1.94
CA ASN A 13 -10.62 -18.87 0.83
C ASN A 13 -10.36 -17.40 1.19
N VAL A 14 -9.20 -16.90 0.78
CA VAL A 14 -8.80 -15.52 1.01
C VAL A 14 -9.69 -14.60 0.18
N LYS A 15 -10.22 -13.56 0.83
CA LYS A 15 -10.88 -12.44 0.15
C LYS A 15 -9.85 -11.36 -0.10
N PHE A 16 -9.57 -10.99 -1.35
CA PHE A 16 -8.60 -9.96 -1.68
C PHE A 16 -9.30 -8.61 -1.95
N PRO A 17 -8.84 -7.49 -1.38
CA PRO A 17 -9.44 -6.19 -1.64
C PRO A 17 -9.01 -5.61 -2.99
N LEU A 18 -9.99 -5.16 -3.78
CA LEU A 18 -9.80 -4.40 -5.01
C LEU A 18 -10.57 -3.08 -4.87
N GLY A 19 -9.85 -2.01 -4.51
CA GLY A 19 -10.47 -0.73 -4.17
C GLY A 19 -11.43 -0.88 -2.99
N THR A 20 -12.71 -0.58 -3.20
CA THR A 20 -13.76 -0.72 -2.18
C THR A 20 -14.34 -2.13 -2.06
N ASP A 21 -14.10 -2.99 -3.05
CA ASP A 21 -14.70 -4.31 -3.17
C ASP A 21 -13.76 -5.43 -2.71
N PHE A 22 -14.31 -6.63 -2.56
CA PHE A 22 -13.56 -7.84 -2.25
C PHE A 22 -13.86 -8.94 -3.26
N ILE A 23 -12.81 -9.54 -3.80
CA ILE A 23 -12.93 -10.74 -4.62
C ILE A 23 -12.49 -11.97 -3.83
N SER A 24 -13.16 -13.10 -4.04
CA SER A 24 -12.67 -14.39 -3.56
C SER A 24 -11.52 -14.83 -4.45
N THR A 25 -10.38 -15.22 -3.88
CA THR A 25 -9.23 -15.64 -4.68
C THR A 25 -9.27 -17.10 -5.08
N GLY A 26 -10.15 -17.90 -4.46
CA GLY A 26 -10.14 -19.37 -4.61
C GLY A 26 -9.03 -20.07 -3.83
N GLU A 27 -8.07 -19.32 -3.30
CA GLU A 27 -6.87 -19.83 -2.63
C GLU A 27 -6.95 -19.68 -1.12
N LYS A 28 -6.32 -20.61 -0.39
CA LYS A 28 -6.23 -20.57 1.08
C LYS A 28 -5.02 -19.80 1.59
N LYS A 29 -3.94 -19.73 0.78
CA LYS A 29 -2.69 -19.08 1.14
C LYS A 29 -2.38 -17.90 0.22
N ILE A 30 -2.51 -16.69 0.73
CA ILE A 30 -2.11 -15.47 0.03
C ILE A 30 -1.51 -14.50 1.04
N GLY A 31 -0.27 -14.07 0.78
CA GLY A 31 0.40 -13.06 1.58
C GLY A 31 -0.18 -11.65 1.37
N CYS A 32 0.66 -10.63 1.48
CA CYS A 32 0.30 -9.28 1.06
C CYS A 32 0.85 -8.95 -0.33
N LEU A 33 0.12 -8.16 -1.10
CA LEU A 33 0.64 -7.46 -2.27
C LEU A 33 1.08 -6.06 -1.84
N ILE A 34 2.31 -5.69 -2.19
CA ILE A 34 2.92 -4.40 -1.84
C ILE A 34 3.32 -3.72 -3.14
N GLY A 35 2.73 -2.56 -3.40
CA GLY A 35 3.00 -1.75 -4.57
C GLY A 35 4.37 -1.07 -4.54
N ASP A 36 4.77 -0.59 -5.71
CA ASP A 36 6.08 0.04 -5.90
C ASP A 36 6.28 1.24 -4.97
N HIS A 37 7.51 1.37 -4.46
CA HIS A 37 7.93 2.45 -3.58
C HIS A 37 7.13 2.61 -2.27
N ALA A 38 6.24 1.67 -1.94
CA ALA A 38 5.62 1.60 -0.63
C ALA A 38 6.68 1.40 0.46
N LYS A 39 6.46 2.01 1.62
CA LYS A 39 7.38 1.97 2.75
C LYS A 39 6.64 1.53 3.99
N THR A 40 7.22 0.59 4.72
CA THR A 40 6.66 0.04 5.95
C THR A 40 7.58 0.29 7.10
N ALA A 41 7.04 0.77 8.20
CA ALA A 41 7.81 0.98 9.40
C ALA A 41 8.15 -0.34 10.12
N ILE A 42 9.05 -0.24 11.09
CA ILE A 42 9.36 -1.36 11.97
C ILE A 42 8.10 -1.80 12.74
N GLY A 43 7.88 -3.11 12.81
CA GLY A 43 6.74 -3.70 13.52
C GLY A 43 5.43 -3.61 12.75
N THR A 44 5.44 -3.28 11.46
CA THR A 44 4.23 -3.32 10.63
C THR A 44 3.70 -4.76 10.53
N LEU A 45 2.39 -4.92 10.81
CA LEU A 45 1.67 -6.19 10.78
C LEU A 45 0.58 -6.14 9.70
N PHE A 46 0.70 -6.98 8.66
CA PHE A 46 -0.29 -7.15 7.60
C PHE A 46 -1.10 -8.44 7.76
N ASN A 47 -2.36 -8.38 7.36
CA ASN A 47 -3.26 -9.53 7.38
C ASN A 47 -3.16 -10.34 6.07
N THR A 48 -3.77 -11.52 6.04
CA THR A 48 -3.84 -12.39 4.86
C THR A 48 -4.61 -11.73 3.73
N GLY A 49 -4.00 -11.69 2.55
CA GLY A 49 -4.53 -10.98 1.39
C GLY A 49 -4.59 -9.47 1.56
N SER A 50 -3.68 -8.86 2.33
CA SER A 50 -3.57 -7.41 2.40
C SER A 50 -3.08 -6.82 1.06
N ASN A 51 -3.64 -5.69 0.65
CA ASN A 51 -3.24 -4.94 -0.54
C ASN A 51 -2.71 -3.57 -0.11
N ILE A 52 -1.48 -3.26 -0.51
CA ILE A 52 -0.81 -1.99 -0.19
C ILE A 52 -0.44 -1.33 -1.51
N GLY A 53 -0.94 -0.12 -1.72
CA GLY A 53 -0.79 0.61 -2.95
C GLY A 53 0.62 1.19 -3.18
N VAL A 54 0.77 1.78 -4.36
CA VAL A 54 2.00 2.42 -4.81
C VAL A 54 2.26 3.67 -3.98
N MET A 55 3.53 3.94 -3.64
CA MET A 55 3.94 5.11 -2.87
C MET A 55 3.26 5.26 -1.50
N SER A 56 2.64 4.21 -0.95
CA SER A 56 2.02 4.27 0.37
C SER A 56 3.07 4.28 1.49
N MET A 57 2.80 5.03 2.55
CA MET A 57 3.67 5.11 3.72
C MET A 57 2.96 4.57 4.97
N VAL A 58 3.37 3.38 5.40
CA VAL A 58 2.81 2.71 6.58
C VAL A 58 3.69 3.01 7.78
N LEU A 59 3.25 3.92 8.65
CA LEU A 59 4.00 4.33 9.83
C LEU A 59 3.67 3.44 11.04
N PRO A 60 4.50 3.46 12.11
CA PRO A 60 4.25 2.63 13.28
C PRO A 60 2.89 2.97 13.90
N ALA A 61 2.01 1.97 13.96
CA ALA A 61 0.70 2.10 14.59
C ALA A 61 0.50 1.14 15.77
N GLY A 62 1.41 0.17 15.97
CA GLY A 62 1.32 -0.84 17.03
C GLY A 62 0.13 -1.81 16.89
N ARG A 63 -0.54 -1.81 15.74
CA ARG A 63 -1.76 -2.61 15.49
C ARG A 63 -1.73 -3.24 14.11
N LEU A 64 -2.61 -4.23 13.92
CA LEU A 64 -2.85 -4.83 12.61
C LEU A 64 -3.28 -3.75 11.61
N CYS A 65 -2.62 -3.68 10.46
CA CYS A 65 -2.95 -2.73 9.42
C CYS A 65 -4.30 -3.05 8.76
N PRO A 66 -4.99 -2.05 8.19
CA PRO A 66 -6.14 -2.28 7.33
C PRO A 66 -5.81 -3.29 6.22
N LYS A 67 -6.84 -4.01 5.77
CA LYS A 67 -6.67 -5.00 4.70
C LYS A 67 -6.32 -4.35 3.36
N HIS A 68 -6.74 -3.11 3.16
CA HIS A 68 -6.42 -2.31 1.99
C HIS A 68 -5.82 -0.97 2.41
N ILE A 69 -4.69 -0.60 1.82
CA ILE A 69 -4.05 0.71 1.97
C ILE A 69 -3.91 1.27 0.55
N PRO A 70 -4.70 2.27 0.14
CA PRO A 70 -4.66 2.82 -1.20
C PRO A 70 -3.31 3.44 -1.57
N SER A 71 -3.03 3.54 -2.86
CA SER A 71 -1.84 4.22 -3.39
C SER A 71 -1.80 5.68 -2.97
N PHE A 72 -0.60 6.25 -2.75
CA PHE A 72 -0.36 7.65 -2.38
C PHE A 72 -1.05 8.08 -1.07
N THR A 73 -1.11 7.18 -0.10
CA THR A 73 -1.64 7.48 1.24
C THR A 73 -0.59 7.22 2.32
N ARG A 74 -0.82 7.78 3.50
CA ARG A 74 -0.07 7.42 4.70
C ARG A 74 -1.00 6.88 5.78
N LEU A 75 -0.56 5.81 6.44
CA LEU A 75 -1.22 5.25 7.62
C LEU A 75 -0.49 5.73 8.87
N TRP A 76 -1.05 6.73 9.57
CA TRP A 76 -0.45 7.37 10.74
C TRP A 76 -1.33 7.21 11.97
N HIS A 77 -0.79 6.63 13.06
CA HIS A 77 -1.59 6.21 14.24
C HIS A 77 -2.86 5.44 13.86
N GLY A 78 -2.73 4.66 12.77
CA GLY A 78 -3.75 3.90 12.05
C GLY A 78 -4.99 4.68 11.62
N LYS A 79 -4.86 5.99 11.40
CA LYS A 79 -5.74 6.77 10.53
C LYS A 79 -5.09 6.85 9.15
N LEU A 80 -5.92 6.75 8.12
CA LEU A 80 -5.48 6.93 6.74
C LEU A 80 -5.66 8.40 6.35
N ASP A 81 -4.66 8.98 5.69
CA ASP A 81 -4.79 10.27 5.02
C ASP A 81 -3.97 10.29 3.72
N ASP A 82 -4.23 11.27 2.86
CA ASP A 82 -3.59 11.46 1.55
C ASP A 82 -2.62 12.65 1.53
N GLN A 83 -2.09 13.06 2.69
CA GLN A 83 -1.13 14.17 2.78
C GLN A 83 0.29 13.77 2.35
N VAL A 84 0.40 12.91 1.34
CA VAL A 84 1.65 12.51 0.72
C VAL A 84 1.97 13.51 -0.39
N ASP A 85 3.07 14.26 -0.24
CA ASP A 85 3.59 15.11 -1.30
C ASP A 85 4.13 14.24 -2.44
N PHE A 86 3.55 14.38 -3.63
CA PHE A 86 3.88 13.58 -4.80
C PHE A 86 5.33 13.81 -5.28
N ASP A 87 5.77 15.07 -5.35
CA ASP A 87 7.08 15.43 -5.87
C ASP A 87 8.16 14.99 -4.87
N ALA A 88 7.93 15.20 -3.57
CA ALA A 88 8.81 14.69 -2.51
C ALA A 88 8.87 13.15 -2.50
N SER A 89 7.76 12.48 -2.80
CA SER A 89 7.72 11.02 -2.92
C SER A 89 8.53 10.53 -4.13
N CYS A 90 8.45 11.22 -5.27
CA CYS A 90 9.26 10.93 -6.44
C CYS A 90 10.75 11.15 -6.18
N GLN A 91 11.12 12.23 -5.48
CA GLN A 91 12.51 12.46 -5.04
C GLN A 91 13.01 11.33 -4.16
N THR A 92 12.19 10.91 -3.18
CA THR A 92 12.52 9.78 -2.29
C THR A 92 12.68 8.47 -3.05
N ALA A 93 11.80 8.20 -4.02
CA ALA A 93 11.90 7.03 -4.89
C ALA A 93 13.19 7.03 -5.73
N ASN A 94 13.55 8.19 -6.29
CA ASN A 94 14.81 8.36 -7.03
C ASN A 94 16.04 8.11 -6.15
N ILE A 95 16.05 8.62 -4.92
CA ILE A 95 17.11 8.35 -3.94
C ILE A 95 17.18 6.86 -3.57
N ALA A 96 16.03 6.20 -3.40
CA ALA A 96 16.00 4.77 -3.10
C ALA A 96 16.57 3.92 -4.26
N MET A 97 16.26 4.28 -5.50
CA MET A 97 16.75 3.62 -6.71
C MET A 97 18.25 3.83 -6.93
N SER A 98 18.77 5.03 -6.63
CA SER A 98 20.18 5.36 -6.84
C SER A 98 21.13 4.50 -6.02
N ARG A 99 20.68 4.00 -4.85
CA ARG A 99 21.41 3.01 -4.05
C ARG A 99 21.72 1.70 -4.80
N ARG A 100 20.99 1.41 -5.88
CA ARG A 100 21.17 0.25 -6.76
C ARG A 100 21.70 0.64 -8.15
N GLY A 101 22.22 1.87 -8.30
CA GLY A 101 22.70 2.39 -9.57
C GLY A 101 21.59 2.67 -10.59
N GLN A 102 20.34 2.81 -10.14
CA GLN A 102 19.18 3.08 -11.00
C GLN A 102 18.69 4.52 -10.79
N LYS A 103 18.04 5.10 -11.80
CA LYS A 103 17.42 6.43 -11.73
C LYS A 103 15.91 6.30 -11.99
N LEU A 104 15.10 7.07 -11.26
CA LEU A 104 13.69 7.22 -11.60
C LEU A 104 13.59 8.04 -12.89
N THR A 105 13.12 7.42 -13.96
CA THR A 105 13.02 8.05 -15.28
C THR A 105 11.80 8.97 -15.37
N GLU A 106 11.83 9.92 -16.31
CA GLU A 106 10.69 10.79 -16.57
C GLU A 106 9.43 9.99 -16.93
N SER A 107 9.57 8.93 -17.74
CA SER A 107 8.44 8.05 -18.09
C SER A 107 7.79 7.39 -16.87
N GLN A 108 8.60 7.01 -15.87
CA GLN A 108 8.09 6.44 -14.62
C GLN A 108 7.42 7.50 -13.75
N ILE A 109 7.94 8.74 -13.71
CA ILE A 109 7.29 9.85 -13.01
C ILE A 109 5.92 10.14 -13.64
N GLN A 110 5.82 10.16 -14.96
CA GLN A 110 4.55 10.34 -15.67
C GLN A 110 3.57 9.19 -15.40
N LEU A 111 4.06 7.94 -15.38
CA LEU A 111 3.25 6.78 -14.98
C LEU A 111 2.72 6.94 -13.55
N LEU A 112 3.58 7.27 -12.59
CA LEU A 112 3.20 7.49 -11.20
C LEU A 112 2.17 8.61 -11.06
N ARG A 113 2.31 9.70 -11.83
CA ARG A 113 1.36 10.82 -11.85
C ARG A 113 -0.01 10.36 -12.35
N SER A 114 -0.04 9.60 -13.45
CA SER A 114 -1.28 9.02 -13.98
C SER A 114 -1.95 8.07 -12.99
N ILE A 115 -1.19 7.20 -12.29
CA ILE A 115 -1.74 6.32 -11.25
C ILE A 115 -2.30 7.16 -10.09
N CYS A 116 -1.60 8.22 -9.68
CA CYS A 116 -2.05 9.11 -8.60
C CYS A 116 -3.41 9.73 -8.91
N GLU A 117 -3.61 10.19 -10.15
CA GLU A 117 -4.87 10.74 -10.65
C GLU A 117 -5.97 9.67 -10.72
N GLN A 118 -5.68 8.51 -11.31
CA GLN A 118 -6.65 7.41 -11.46
C GLN A 118 -7.14 6.86 -10.11
N THR A 119 -6.29 6.90 -9.08
CA THR A 119 -6.61 6.37 -7.74
C THR A 119 -7.21 7.42 -6.79
N ALA A 120 -7.46 8.65 -7.23
CA ALA A 120 -7.96 9.73 -6.38
C ALA A 120 -9.29 9.39 -5.70
N LYS A 121 -10.26 8.87 -6.47
CA LYS A 121 -11.58 8.48 -5.94
C LYS A 121 -11.50 7.35 -4.92
N GLU A 122 -10.64 6.37 -5.16
CA GLU A 122 -10.41 5.25 -4.24
C GLU A 122 -9.81 5.73 -2.92
N ARG A 123 -8.83 6.65 -2.96
CA ARG A 123 -8.26 7.28 -1.76
C ARG A 123 -9.31 7.99 -0.93
N GLU A 124 -10.11 8.85 -1.56
CA GLU A 124 -11.16 9.62 -0.89
C GLU A 124 -12.16 8.70 -0.18
N GLN A 125 -12.61 7.65 -0.86
CA GLN A 125 -13.54 6.67 -0.30
C GLN A 125 -12.94 5.90 0.89
N ALA A 126 -11.66 5.54 0.81
CA ALA A 126 -10.98 4.82 1.88
C ALA A 126 -10.75 5.69 3.13
N ILE A 127 -10.46 6.98 2.95
CA ILE A 127 -10.22 7.93 4.06
C ILE A 127 -11.53 8.23 4.81
N ASN A 128 -12.63 8.37 4.08
CA ASN A 128 -13.94 8.73 4.65
C ASN A 128 -14.74 7.53 5.18
N ARG A 129 -14.17 6.32 5.15
CA ARG A 129 -14.85 5.11 5.64
C ARG A 129 -14.88 5.14 7.18
N PRO A 130 -16.06 4.94 7.80
CA PRO A 130 -16.20 4.95 9.26
C PRO A 130 -15.45 3.79 9.94
#